data_AF-A0A1X1U8G5-F1
#
_entry.id   AF-A0A1X1U8G5-F1
#
_cell.length_a   1.000
_cell.length_b   1.000
_cell.length_c   1.000
_cell.angle_alpha   90.00
_cell.angle_beta   90.00
_cell.angle_gamma   90.00
#
_symmetry.space_group_name_H-M   'P 1'
#
loop_
_entity.id
_entity.type
_entity.pdbx_description
1 polymer ?
#
loop_
_entity_poly.entity_id
_entity_poly.type
_entity_poly.pdbx_seq_one_letter_code
_entity_poly.pdbx_strand_id
1 'polypeptide(L)'
;MKLAAVRRVIAAQWPILLVGLIFTAAFVLVGANFWRRGALLIGIGTGVAAMLRLVLSEDRAGLLVLRDRGLDFATMTTAATVMLYVAATIDPLGTS
;
A
#
# COMPACT_ATOMS: atom_id res chain seq x y z
N MET A 1 14.21 -28.44 4.86
CA MET A 1 13.32 -28.08 3.73
C MET A 1 12.50 -26.79 3.90
N LYS A 2 12.44 -26.16 5.09
CA LYS A 2 11.54 -25.01 5.34
C LYS A 2 12.14 -23.61 5.05
N LEU A 3 13.42 -23.37 5.37
CA LEU A 3 14.05 -22.04 5.26
C LEU A 3 14.30 -21.59 3.81
N ALA A 4 14.73 -22.49 2.92
CA ALA A 4 15.00 -22.16 1.52
C ALA A 4 13.72 -21.79 0.74
N ALA A 5 12.61 -22.47 1.04
CA ALA A 5 11.30 -22.16 0.46
C ALA A 5 10.78 -20.79 0.94
N VAL A 6 10.89 -20.49 2.24
CA VAL A 6 10.53 -19.19 2.81
C VAL A 6 11.32 -18.06 2.16
N ARG A 7 12.64 -18.22 2.02
CA ARG A 7 13.51 -17.22 1.38
C ARG A 7 13.12 -16.96 -0.09
N ARG A 8 12.75 -18.02 -0.81
CA ARG A 8 12.30 -17.94 -2.21
C ARG A 8 10.95 -17.23 -2.34
N VAL A 9 10.01 -17.50 -1.42
CA VAL A 9 8.72 -16.80 -1.37
C VAL A 9 8.91 -15.32 -1.04
N ILE A 10 9.78 -15.00 -0.06
CA ILE A 10 10.10 -13.61 0.29
C ILE A 10 10.70 -12.87 -0.90
N ALA A 11 11.65 -13.48 -1.60
CA ALA A 11 12.27 -12.88 -2.77
C ALA A 11 11.27 -12.69 -3.94
N ALA A 12 10.32 -13.61 -4.11
CA ALA A 12 9.32 -13.53 -5.18
C ALA A 12 8.16 -12.56 -4.87
N GLN A 13 7.81 -12.39 -3.58
CA GLN A 13 6.65 -11.63 -3.13
C GLN A 13 7.03 -10.36 -2.35
N TRP A 14 8.27 -9.90 -2.49
CA TRP A 14 8.76 -8.71 -1.78
C TRP A 14 7.86 -7.47 -1.92
N PRO A 15 7.19 -7.18 -3.06
CA PRO A 15 6.31 -6.01 -3.17
C PRO A 15 5.07 -6.16 -2.29
N ILE A 16 4.47 -7.35 -2.26
CA ILE A 16 3.29 -7.65 -1.45
C ILE A 16 3.64 -7.64 0.03
N LEU A 17 4.80 -8.21 0.39
CA LEU A 17 5.27 -8.21 1.77
C LEU A 17 5.57 -6.80 2.28
N LEU A 18 6.16 -5.95 1.44
CA LEU A 18 6.44 -4.56 1.78
C LEU A 18 5.14 -3.79 2.06
N VAL A 19 4.19 -3.81 1.13
CA VAL A 19 2.90 -3.13 1.30
C VAL A 19 2.14 -3.71 2.50
N GLY A 20 2.11 -5.04 2.64
CA GLY A 20 1.47 -5.72 3.77
C GLY A 20 2.06 -5.32 5.12
N LEU A 21 3.38 -5.14 5.21
CA LEU A 21 4.05 -4.67 6.43
C LEU A 21 3.63 -3.22 6.78
N ILE A 22 3.55 -2.34 5.79
CA ILE A 22 3.09 -0.95 5.99
C ILE A 22 1.65 -0.94 6.52
N PHE A 23 0.76 -1.70 5.89
CA PHE A 23 -0.64 -1.82 6.34
C PHE A 23 -0.77 -2.44 7.72
N THR A 24 0.06 -3.45 8.03
CA THR A 24 0.09 -4.05 9.38
C THR A 24 0.44 -3.00 10.43
N ALA A 25 1.50 -2.23 10.21
CA ALA A 25 1.87 -1.13 11.11
C ALA A 25 0.77 -0.06 11.22
N ALA A 26 0.10 0.24 10.10
CA ALA A 26 -0.99 1.21 10.08
C ALA A 26 -2.19 0.75 10.90
N PHE A 27 -2.59 -0.53 10.77
CA PHE A 27 -3.67 -1.10 11.57
C PHE A 27 -3.32 -1.19 13.05
N VAL A 28 -2.06 -1.46 13.41
CA VAL A 28 -1.61 -1.39 14.80
C VAL A 28 -1.77 0.03 15.35
N LEU A 29 -1.40 1.06 14.59
CA LEU A 29 -1.59 2.46 15.00
C LEU A 29 -3.07 2.82 15.17
N VAL A 30 -3.92 2.41 14.22
CA VAL A 30 -5.37 2.63 14.30
C VAL A 30 -5.97 1.92 15.52
N GLY A 31 -5.60 0.65 15.74
CA GLY A 31 -6.04 -0.13 16.91
C GLY A 31 -5.55 0.44 18.25
N ALA A 32 -4.39 1.09 18.24
CA ALA A 32 -3.85 1.85 19.38
C ALA A 32 -4.39 3.29 19.47
N ASN A 33 -5.48 3.60 18.74
CA ASN A 33 -6.17 4.90 18.74
C ASN A 33 -5.33 6.09 18.20
N PHE A 34 -4.22 5.82 17.50
CA PHE A 34 -3.44 6.83 16.77
C PHE A 34 -4.02 7.07 15.36
N TRP A 35 -5.28 7.51 15.30
CA TRP A 35 -6.05 7.66 14.05
C TRP A 35 -5.34 8.48 12.98
N ARG A 36 -4.73 9.62 13.34
CA ARG A 36 -3.98 10.46 12.39
C ARG A 36 -2.79 9.74 11.77
N ARG A 37 -1.96 9.11 12.61
CA ARG A 37 -0.73 8.41 12.17
C ARG A 37 -1.09 7.14 11.38
N GLY A 38 -2.14 6.43 11.81
CA GLY A 38 -2.68 5.27 11.11
C GLY A 38 -3.21 5.62 9.72
N ALA A 39 -4.07 6.64 9.60
CA ALA A 39 -4.58 7.11 8.31
C ALA A 39 -3.48 7.58 7.37
N LEU A 40 -2.48 8.31 7.90
CA LEU A 40 -1.30 8.74 7.13
C LEU A 40 -0.56 7.52 6.56
N LEU A 41 -0.35 6.49 7.39
CA LEU A 41 0.41 5.31 6.99
C LEU A 41 -0.36 4.43 5.99
N ILE A 42 -1.69 4.39 6.07
CA ILE A 42 -2.55 3.77 5.03
C ILE A 42 -2.38 4.53 3.71
N GLY A 43 -2.41 5.86 3.73
CA GLY A 43 -2.21 6.68 2.53
C GLY A 43 -0.84 6.44 1.89
N ILE A 44 0.23 6.44 2.69
CA ILE A 44 1.59 6.13 2.24
C ILE A 44 1.69 4.71 1.68
N GLY A 45 1.15 3.71 2.39
CA GLY A 45 1.19 2.31 1.95
C GLY A 45 0.46 2.09 0.61
N THR A 46 -0.66 2.78 0.42
CA THR A 46 -1.41 2.76 -0.84
C THR A 46 -0.64 3.45 -1.97
N GLY A 47 0.02 4.58 -1.68
CA GLY A 47 0.90 5.26 -2.64
C GLY A 47 2.12 4.41 -3.04
N VAL A 48 2.72 3.70 -2.09
CA VAL A 48 3.80 2.73 -2.36
C VAL A 48 3.30 1.62 -3.27
N ALA A 49 2.10 1.08 -3.03
CA ALA A 49 1.49 0.08 -3.90
C ALA A 49 1.29 0.60 -5.34
N ALA A 50 0.81 1.85 -5.48
CA ALA A 50 0.67 2.51 -6.77
C ALA A 50 2.02 2.63 -7.52
N MET A 51 3.09 3.03 -6.81
CA MET A 51 4.42 3.15 -7.42
C MET A 51 4.99 1.79 -7.84
N LEU A 52 4.85 0.77 -6.98
CA LEU A 52 5.22 -0.60 -7.32
C LEU A 52 4.48 -1.09 -8.58
N ARG A 53 3.21 -0.68 -8.75
CA ARG A 53 2.42 -1.03 -9.93
C ARG A 53 2.98 -0.47 -11.23
N LEU A 54 3.60 0.70 -11.19
CA LEU A 54 4.28 1.29 -12.36
C LEU A 54 5.60 0.59 -12.69
N VAL A 55 6.30 0.10 -11.67
CA VAL A 55 7.61 -0.55 -11.81
C VAL A 55 7.50 -2.02 -12.26
N LEU A 56 6.42 -2.72 -11.89
CA LEU A 56 6.22 -4.12 -12.29
C LEU A 56 5.67 -4.23 -13.72
N SER A 57 6.36 -4.96 -14.60
CA SER A 57 5.97 -5.20 -15.99
C SER A 57 4.68 -6.03 -16.12
N GLU A 58 3.82 -5.65 -17.05
CA GLU A 58 2.54 -6.29 -17.35
C GLU A 58 2.70 -7.09 -18.62
N ASP A 59 3.29 -8.28 -18.49
CA ASP A 59 3.41 -9.13 -19.64
C ASP A 59 2.04 -9.73 -20.01
N ARG A 60 1.53 -9.20 -21.12
CA ARG A 60 0.55 -9.77 -22.08
C ARG A 60 -0.88 -9.95 -21.60
N ALA A 61 -1.81 -9.22 -22.22
CA ALA A 61 -3.13 -9.77 -22.54
C ALA A 61 -3.92 -8.90 -23.55
N GLY A 62 -4.10 -9.43 -24.76
CA GLY A 62 -5.14 -9.00 -25.70
C GLY A 62 -6.59 -9.33 -25.24
N LEU A 63 -6.82 -9.39 -23.92
CA LEU A 63 -8.11 -9.65 -23.26
C LEU A 63 -8.33 -8.81 -21.98
N LEU A 64 -7.34 -8.02 -21.53
CA LEU A 64 -7.41 -7.16 -20.33
C LEU A 64 -7.47 -5.67 -20.66
N VAL A 65 -8.06 -5.29 -21.80
CA VAL A 65 -8.13 -3.88 -22.26
C VAL A 65 -8.75 -2.92 -21.22
N LEU A 66 -9.59 -3.43 -20.31
CA LEU A 66 -10.19 -2.65 -19.20
C LEU A 66 -9.36 -2.66 -17.91
N ARG A 67 -8.51 -3.66 -17.67
CA ARG A 67 -7.60 -3.69 -16.52
C ARG A 67 -6.28 -3.02 -16.89
N ASP A 68 -6.41 -1.81 -17.42
CA ASP A 68 -5.28 -0.97 -17.77
C ASP A 68 -4.48 -0.63 -16.51
N ARG A 69 -3.15 -0.71 -16.62
CA ARG A 69 -2.20 -0.22 -15.60
C ARG A 69 -2.57 1.16 -15.12
N GLY A 70 -2.97 2.01 -16.08
CA GLY A 70 -3.33 3.39 -15.84
C GLY A 70 -4.51 3.52 -14.89
N LEU A 71 -5.56 2.72 -15.09
CA LEU A 71 -6.74 2.73 -14.23
C LEU A 71 -6.40 2.27 -12.81
N ASP A 72 -5.65 1.18 -12.68
CA ASP A 72 -5.26 0.65 -11.37
C ASP A 72 -4.37 1.65 -10.60
N PHE A 73 -3.37 2.23 -11.28
CA PHE A 73 -2.55 3.30 -10.73
C PHE A 73 -3.38 4.52 -10.33
N ALA A 74 -4.33 4.95 -11.18
CA ALA A 74 -5.20 6.09 -10.89
C ALA A 74 -6.09 5.82 -9.67
N THR A 75 -6.69 4.63 -9.57
CA THR A 75 -7.50 4.24 -8.41
C THR A 75 -6.66 4.20 -7.13
N MET A 76 -5.48 3.58 -7.16
CA MET A 76 -4.59 3.52 -5.99
C MET A 76 -4.09 4.91 -5.59
N THR A 77 -3.71 5.75 -6.55
CA THR A 77 -3.25 7.13 -6.29
C THR A 77 -4.37 8.00 -5.73
N THR A 78 -5.60 7.82 -6.25
CA THR A 78 -6.79 8.50 -5.72
C THR A 78 -7.05 8.07 -4.28
N ALA A 79 -7.05 6.77 -4.00
CA ALA A 79 -7.23 6.26 -2.64
C ALA A 79 -6.14 6.74 -1.68
N ALA A 80 -4.87 6.75 -2.12
CA ALA A 80 -3.75 7.31 -1.36
C ALA A 80 -3.99 8.79 -1.04
N THR A 81 -4.37 9.58 -2.05
CA THR A 81 -4.66 11.02 -1.89
C THR A 81 -5.79 11.27 -0.91
N VAL A 82 -6.90 10.51 -1.02
CA VAL A 82 -8.04 10.61 -0.11
C VAL A 82 -7.62 10.28 1.32
N MET A 83 -6.83 9.22 1.53
CA MET A 83 -6.38 8.85 2.88
C MET A 83 -5.39 9.86 3.46
N LEU A 84 -4.50 10.43 2.65
CA LEU A 84 -3.61 11.51 3.08
C LEU A 84 -4.39 12.78 3.43
N TYR A 85 -5.44 13.10 2.66
CA TYR A 85 -6.35 14.20 2.96
C TYR A 85 -7.08 13.95 4.30
N VAL A 86 -7.65 12.76 4.50
CA VAL A 86 -8.28 12.38 5.78
C VAL A 86 -7.29 12.54 6.93
N ALA A 87 -6.07 12.03 6.80
CA ALA A 87 -5.04 12.19 7.83
C ALA A 87 -4.70 13.66 8.10
N ALA A 88 -4.71 14.52 7.09
CA ALA A 88 -4.48 15.95 7.25
C ALA A 88 -5.64 16.67 7.94
N THR A 89 -6.88 16.18 7.80
CA THR A 89 -8.07 16.73 8.49
C THR A 89 -8.21 16.31 9.95
N ILE A 90 -7.46 15.29 10.40
CA ILE A 90 -7.49 14.86 11.80
C ILE A 90 -6.53 15.74 12.61
N ASP A 91 -7.06 16.43 13.61
CA ASP A 91 -6.26 17.21 14.54
C ASP A 91 -5.27 16.31 15.31
N PRO A 92 -4.00 16.72 15.46
CA PRO A 92 -3.08 16.02 16.32
C PRO A 92 -3.54 16.21 17.77
N LEU A 93 -4.15 15.16 18.34
CA LEU A 93 -4.41 15.07 19.77
C LEU A 93 -3.06 15.08 20.52
N GLY A 94 -2.49 16.27 20.80
CA GLY A 94 -1.41 16.57 21.74
C GLY A 94 -0.15 15.68 21.79
N THR A 95 0.07 14.81 20.81
CA THR A 95 1.09 13.74 20.84
C THR A 95 2.20 14.02 19.83
N SER A 96 2.69 15.26 19.80
CA SER A 96 3.91 15.63 19.07
C SER A 96 5.13 14.97 19.68
#